data_AF-A0A173WYH2-F1
#
_entry.id   AF-A0A173WYH2-F1
#
_cell.length_a   1.000
_cell.length_b   1.000
_cell.length_c   1.000
_cell.angle_alpha   90.00
_cell.angle_beta   90.00
_cell.angle_gamma   90.00
#
_symmetry.space_group_name_H-M   'P 1'
#
loop_
_entity.id
_entity.type
_entity.pdbx_description
1 polymer ?
#
loop_
_entity_poly.entity_id
_entity_poly.type
_entity_poly.pdbx_seq_one_letter_code
_entity_poly.pdbx_strand_id
1 'polypeptide(L)'
;MKITEELLNEMKIKDENFSDGLIKPDGDYVRIPRGHLHGMMELLPWTENEIWKMIPDDDSPLFWLIEKTGCVLTDYNNSIGMKMTPAQQTVFDMMRKHGVLTDDYYDLTKQREKVREAREQKENRK
;
A
#
# COMPACT_ATOMS: atom_id res chain seq x y z
N MET A 1 1.14 -10.58 8.85
CA MET A 1 2.17 -11.08 9.77
C MET A 1 2.81 -9.91 10.49
N LYS A 2 3.29 -10.08 11.72
CA LYS A 2 4.09 -9.04 12.37
C LYS A 2 5.52 -9.09 11.85
N ILE A 3 6.10 -7.92 11.58
CA ILE A 3 7.52 -7.80 11.25
C ILE A 3 8.30 -7.73 12.56
N THR A 4 9.36 -8.54 12.67
CA THR A 4 10.26 -8.56 13.82
C THR A 4 11.71 -8.59 13.35
N GLU A 5 12.64 -8.26 14.24
CA GLU A 5 14.07 -8.35 14.00
C GLU A 5 14.50 -9.77 13.60
N GLU A 6 13.98 -10.80 14.27
CA GLU A 6 14.28 -12.21 13.97
C GLU A 6 13.83 -12.58 12.56
N LEU A 7 12.61 -12.19 12.18
CA LEU A 7 12.05 -12.48 10.86
C LEU A 7 12.90 -11.81 9.76
N LEU A 8 13.28 -10.55 9.92
CA LEU A 8 14.07 -9.83 8.92
C LEU A 8 15.48 -10.42 8.77
N ASN A 9 16.10 -10.83 9.87
CA ASN A 9 17.40 -11.53 9.83
C ASN A 9 17.29 -12.89 9.13
N GLU A 10 16.20 -13.63 9.37
CA GLU A 10 15.94 -14.89 8.69
C GLU A 10 15.76 -14.70 7.17
N MET A 11 14.98 -13.69 6.76
CA MET A 11 14.68 -13.43 5.34
C MET A 11 15.93 -12.98 4.57
N LYS A 12 16.85 -12.25 5.21
CA LYS A 12 18.17 -11.94 4.61
C LYS A 12 18.99 -13.17 4.26
N ILE A 13 18.90 -14.22 5.07
CA ILE A 13 19.65 -15.46 4.85
C ILE A 13 18.99 -16.29 3.73
N LYS A 14 17.67 -16.24 3.63
CA LYS A 14 16.90 -17.04 2.66
C LYS A 14 16.86 -16.46 1.25
N ASP A 15 17.35 -15.24 1.04
CA ASP A 15 17.32 -14.50 -0.23
C ASP A 15 15.93 -14.51 -0.89
N GLU A 16 14.90 -14.43 -0.06
CA GLU A 16 13.53 -14.27 -0.54
C GLU A 16 13.27 -12.79 -0.77
N ASN A 17 12.76 -12.44 -1.97
CA ASN A 17 12.27 -11.09 -2.24
C ASN A 17 11.13 -10.76 -1.25
N PHE A 18 11.51 -10.12 -0.14
CA PHE A 18 10.65 -9.80 1.00
C PHE A 18 10.20 -8.34 0.99
N SER A 19 10.65 -7.56 0.00
CA SER A 19 10.26 -6.17 -0.20
C SER A 19 8.88 -6.03 -0.84
N ASP A 20 8.45 -7.02 -1.64
CA ASP A 20 7.16 -6.99 -2.33
C ASP A 20 6.01 -7.32 -1.38
N GLY A 21 5.33 -6.27 -0.92
CA GLY A 21 4.39 -6.36 0.18
C GLY A 21 3.41 -5.21 0.32
N LEU A 22 2.59 -5.36 1.34
CA LEU A 22 1.65 -4.35 1.82
C LEU A 22 1.82 -4.21 3.34
N ILE A 23 2.09 -3.00 3.82
CA ILE A 23 1.99 -2.66 5.24
C ILE A 23 0.57 -2.13 5.49
N LYS A 24 -0.24 -2.91 6.19
CA LYS A 24 -1.61 -2.54 6.58
C LYS A 24 -1.60 -1.35 7.55
N PRO A 25 -2.73 -0.63 7.69
CA PRO A 25 -2.83 0.51 8.63
C PRO A 25 -2.46 0.19 10.09
N ASP A 26 -2.62 -1.06 10.51
CA ASP A 26 -2.30 -1.60 11.83
C ASP A 26 -0.84 -2.06 12.00
N GLY A 27 -0.01 -1.90 10.97
CA GLY A 27 1.39 -2.33 10.96
C GLY A 27 1.59 -3.83 10.77
N ASP A 28 0.56 -4.58 10.39
CA ASP A 28 0.78 -5.94 9.87
C ASP A 28 1.30 -5.87 8.43
N TYR A 29 2.16 -6.82 8.08
CA TYR A 29 2.69 -6.98 6.74
C TYR A 29 2.03 -8.16 6.00
N VAL A 30 1.74 -7.97 4.72
CA VAL A 30 1.20 -9.00 3.83
C VAL A 30 2.14 -9.11 2.63
N ARG A 31 2.63 -10.33 2.36
CA ARG A 31 3.37 -10.62 1.13
C ARG A 31 2.40 -10.85 -0.03
N ILE A 32 2.81 -10.46 -1.22
CA ILE A 32 1.94 -10.42 -2.40
C ILE A 32 2.61 -11.09 -3.60
N PRO A 33 2.69 -12.43 -3.61
CA PRO A 33 3.33 -13.17 -4.70
C PRO A 33 2.62 -13.01 -6.06
N ARG A 34 1.39 -12.47 -6.09
CA ARG A 34 0.58 -12.22 -7.29
C ARG A 34 0.55 -10.75 -7.74
N GLY A 35 1.42 -9.92 -7.15
CA GLY A 35 1.51 -8.47 -7.43
C GLY A 35 0.57 -7.61 -6.58
N HIS A 36 0.86 -6.32 -6.51
CA HIS A 36 0.27 -5.41 -5.52
C HIS A 36 -1.23 -5.14 -5.73
N LEU A 37 -1.71 -5.09 -6.97
CA LEU A 37 -3.13 -4.84 -7.25
C LEU A 37 -4.01 -5.96 -6.70
N HIS A 38 -3.77 -7.21 -7.09
CA HIS A 38 -4.52 -8.36 -6.60
C HIS A 38 -4.39 -8.49 -5.08
N GLY A 39 -3.18 -8.27 -4.54
CA GLY A 39 -2.94 -8.27 -3.10
C GLY A 39 -3.81 -7.28 -2.34
N MET A 40 -3.98 -6.06 -2.85
CA MET A 40 -4.88 -5.07 -2.24
C MET A 40 -6.36 -5.42 -2.42
N MET A 41 -6.74 -5.97 -3.57
CA MET A 41 -8.12 -6.39 -3.83
C MET A 41 -8.57 -7.50 -2.86
N GLU A 42 -7.68 -8.44 -2.53
CA GLU A 42 -7.93 -9.50 -1.55
C GLU A 42 -8.20 -9.00 -0.12
N LEU A 43 -7.78 -7.77 0.21
CA LEU A 43 -8.04 -7.16 1.52
C LEU A 43 -9.44 -6.54 1.62
N LEU A 44 -10.12 -6.37 0.50
CA LEU A 44 -11.44 -5.76 0.44
C LEU A 44 -12.53 -6.83 0.53
N PRO A 45 -13.73 -6.50 1.05
CA PRO A 45 -14.83 -7.46 1.21
C PRO A 45 -15.56 -7.80 -0.11
N TRP A 46 -15.00 -7.42 -1.25
CA TRP A 46 -15.63 -7.53 -2.57
C TRP A 46 -14.83 -8.45 -3.49
N THR A 47 -15.50 -9.02 -4.47
CA THR A 47 -14.82 -9.75 -5.55
C THR A 47 -14.01 -8.79 -6.43
N GLU A 48 -12.98 -9.29 -7.09
CA GLU A 48 -12.19 -8.52 -8.05
C GLU A 48 -13.07 -7.83 -9.12
N ASN A 49 -14.07 -8.54 -9.66
CA ASN A 49 -15.00 -8.00 -10.64
C ASN A 49 -15.87 -6.85 -10.10
N GLU A 50 -16.24 -6.88 -8.82
CA GLU A 50 -16.97 -5.78 -8.19
C GLU A 50 -16.04 -4.58 -7.99
N ILE A 51 -14.82 -4.82 -7.53
CA ILE A 51 -13.81 -3.77 -7.34
C ILE A 51 -13.52 -3.04 -8.65
N TRP A 52 -13.32 -3.77 -9.75
CA TRP A 52 -13.10 -3.16 -11.07
C TRP A 52 -14.25 -2.24 -11.51
N LYS A 53 -15.48 -2.52 -11.11
CA LYS A 53 -16.65 -1.66 -11.40
C LYS A 53 -16.76 -0.45 -10.47
N MET A 54 -16.11 -0.47 -9.32
CA MET A 54 -16.11 0.63 -8.34
C MET A 54 -15.02 1.66 -8.61
N ILE A 55 -13.96 1.27 -9.32
CA ILE A 55 -12.87 2.18 -9.72
C ILE A 55 -13.41 3.11 -10.82
N PRO A 56 -13.35 4.44 -10.64
CA PRO A 56 -13.77 5.38 -11.69
C PRO A 56 -12.84 5.32 -12.91
N ASP A 57 -13.41 5.44 -14.11
CA ASP A 57 -12.66 5.40 -15.38
C ASP A 57 -11.58 6.49 -15.49
N ASP A 58 -11.74 7.60 -14.75
CA ASP A 58 -10.80 8.73 -14.70
C ASP A 58 -9.78 8.63 -13.55
N ASP A 59 -9.69 7.49 -12.85
CA ASP A 59 -8.77 7.26 -11.73
C ASP A 59 -7.73 6.18 -12.04
N SER A 60 -6.62 6.24 -11.30
CA SER A 60 -5.65 5.16 -11.28
C SER A 60 -6.16 4.02 -10.38
N PRO A 61 -6.32 2.78 -10.88
CA PRO A 61 -6.67 1.62 -10.06
C PRO A 61 -5.76 1.45 -8.84
N LEU A 62 -4.46 1.69 -9.03
CA LEU A 62 -3.47 1.58 -7.97
C LEU A 62 -3.73 2.60 -6.86
N PHE A 63 -3.88 3.87 -7.22
CA PHE A 63 -4.04 4.94 -6.24
C PHE A 63 -5.39 4.87 -5.55
N TRP A 64 -6.43 4.45 -6.28
CA TRP A 64 -7.73 4.18 -5.71
C TRP A 64 -7.68 3.06 -4.68
N LEU A 65 -6.99 1.94 -4.98
CA LEU A 65 -6.83 0.83 -4.03
C LEU A 65 -6.01 1.21 -2.81
N ILE A 66 -4.95 1.99 -2.98
CA ILE A 66 -4.16 2.54 -1.86
C ILE A 66 -5.05 3.38 -0.94
N GLU A 67 -5.86 4.28 -1.50
CA GLU A 67 -6.80 5.09 -0.72
C GLU A 67 -7.85 4.24 -0.01
N LYS A 68 -8.41 3.21 -0.67
CA LYS A 68 -9.45 2.35 -0.10
C LYS A 68 -8.97 1.40 0.97
N THR A 69 -7.76 0.86 0.82
CA THR A 69 -7.18 -0.07 1.78
C THR A 69 -6.41 0.64 2.89
N GLY A 70 -5.95 1.87 2.64
CA GLY A 70 -5.03 2.58 3.52
C GLY A 70 -3.65 1.93 3.64
N CYS A 71 -3.33 0.96 2.78
CA CYS A 71 -2.05 0.24 2.85
C CYS A 71 -0.91 1.08 2.27
N VAL A 72 0.29 0.85 2.82
CA VAL A 72 1.53 1.21 2.14
C VAL A 72 1.93 0.04 1.28
N LEU A 73 2.13 0.31 0.01
CA LEU A 73 2.70 -0.62 -0.95
C LEU A 73 4.22 -0.57 -0.85
N THR A 74 4.86 -1.73 -0.71
CA THR A 74 6.31 -1.86 -0.65
C THR A 74 6.85 -2.64 -1.84
N ASP A 75 7.95 -2.15 -2.39
CA ASP A 75 8.84 -2.77 -3.36
C ASP A 75 10.27 -2.36 -2.92
N TYR A 76 11.29 -3.09 -3.32
CA TYR A 76 12.68 -2.76 -3.02
C TYR A 76 13.01 -1.34 -3.47
N ASN A 77 12.57 -0.97 -4.68
CA ASN A 77 12.98 0.31 -5.28
C ASN A 77 12.18 1.50 -4.76
N ASN A 78 10.88 1.32 -4.54
CA ASN A 78 9.98 2.41 -4.16
C ASN A 78 8.87 1.90 -3.26
N SER A 79 8.47 2.72 -2.30
CA SER A 79 7.24 2.51 -1.55
C SER A 79 6.26 3.64 -1.80
N ILE A 80 4.97 3.33 -1.79
CA ILE A 80 3.91 4.28 -2.13
C ILE A 80 2.69 4.07 -1.25
N GLY A 81 2.08 5.16 -0.80
CA GLY A 81 0.93 5.10 0.09
C GLY A 81 0.36 6.49 0.37
N MET A 82 -0.65 6.53 1.23
CA MET A 82 -1.08 7.78 1.87
C MET A 82 -0.08 8.15 2.96
N LYS A 83 -0.28 9.27 3.68
CA LYS A 83 0.50 9.56 4.88
C LYS A 83 0.43 8.37 5.83
N MET A 84 1.58 7.80 6.17
CA MET A 84 1.65 6.60 7.00
C MET A 84 1.03 6.81 8.37
N THR A 85 0.37 5.78 8.89
CA THR A 85 0.05 5.69 10.32
C THR A 85 1.34 5.47 11.13
N PRO A 86 1.34 5.75 12.46
CA PRO A 86 2.49 5.45 13.30
C PRO A 86 2.91 3.96 13.27
N ALA A 87 1.93 3.06 13.14
CA ALA A 87 2.19 1.62 13.05
C ALA A 87 2.86 1.27 11.71
N GLN A 88 2.40 1.86 10.60
CA GLN A 88 3.04 1.70 9.30
C GLN A 88 4.47 2.24 9.29
N GLN A 89 4.68 3.44 9.84
CA GLN A 89 6.00 4.06 9.93
C GLN A 89 6.99 3.17 10.69
N THR A 90 6.56 2.59 11.83
CA THR A 90 7.39 1.69 12.64
C THR A 90 7.88 0.48 11.83
N VAL A 91 6.99 -0.13 11.04
CA VAL A 91 7.32 -1.28 10.20
C VAL A 91 8.23 -0.87 9.05
N PHE A 92 7.89 0.22 8.37
CA PHE A 92 8.67 0.75 7.26
C PHE A 92 10.11 1.06 7.69
N ASP A 93 10.29 1.77 8.80
CA ASP A 93 11.60 2.12 9.34
C ASP A 93 12.43 0.88 9.71
N MET A 94 11.78 -0.14 10.26
CA MET A 94 12.43 -1.39 10.60
C MET A 94 12.89 -2.14 9.34
N MET A 95 12.04 -2.26 8.32
CA MET A 95 12.40 -2.90 7.05
C MET A 95 13.52 -2.15 6.32
N ARG A 96 13.46 -0.81 6.34
CA ARG A 96 14.47 0.10 5.79
C ARG A 96 15.82 -0.03 6.48
N LYS A 97 15.84 -0.02 7.82
CA LYS A 97 17.04 -0.23 8.64
C LYS A 97 17.72 -1.58 8.32
N HIS A 98 16.92 -2.57 7.94
CA HIS A 98 17.41 -3.88 7.53
C HIS A 98 17.78 -3.98 6.05
N GLY A 99 17.63 -2.92 5.26
CA GLY A 99 17.96 -2.92 3.84
C GLY A 99 16.98 -3.72 2.97
N VAL A 100 15.77 -3.99 3.49
CA VAL A 100 14.69 -4.62 2.72
C VAL A 100 14.01 -3.59 1.81
N LEU A 101 13.92 -2.33 2.26
CA LEU A 101 13.33 -1.22 1.51
C LEU A 101 14.33 -0.07 1.42
N THR A 102 14.22 0.72 0.35
CA THR A 102 14.89 2.03 0.24
C THR A 102 14.15 3.09 1.06
N ASP A 103 14.76 4.28 1.14
CA ASP A 103 14.16 5.46 1.79
C ASP A 103 13.07 6.11 0.90
N ASP A 104 12.90 5.65 -0.33
CA ASP A 104 12.01 6.27 -1.32
C ASP A 104 10.54 6.00 -0.99
N TYR A 105 9.84 7.09 -0.64
CA TYR A 105 8.42 7.05 -0.32
C TYR A 105 7.63 8.10 -1.09
N TYR A 106 6.67 7.64 -1.90
CA TYR A 106 5.73 8.51 -2.60
C TYR A 106 4.42 8.66 -1.81
N ASP A 107 4.24 9.84 -1.20
CA ASP A 107 3.03 10.19 -0.46
C ASP A 107 1.94 10.74 -1.40
N LEU A 108 0.86 9.98 -1.55
CA LEU A 108 -0.30 10.29 -2.38
C LEU A 108 -1.30 11.25 -1.73
N THR A 109 -1.16 11.61 -0.45
CA THR A 109 -2.22 12.29 0.33
C THR A 109 -2.79 13.51 -0.37
N LYS A 110 -1.92 14.46 -0.75
CA LYS A 110 -2.34 15.70 -1.42
C LYS A 110 -2.94 15.45 -2.80
N GLN A 111 -2.49 14.40 -3.49
CA GLN A 111 -3.02 14.04 -4.80
C GLN A 111 -4.43 13.46 -4.65
N ARG A 112 -4.66 12.59 -3.66
CA ARG A 112 -5.99 12.00 -3.37
C ARG A 112 -6.98 13.02 -2.85
N GLU A 113 -6.55 13.95 -1.99
CA GLU A 113 -7.38 15.07 -1.52
C GLU A 113 -7.95 15.87 -2.70
N LYS A 114 -7.11 16.25 -3.67
CA LYS A 114 -7.56 16.96 -4.88
C LYS A 114 -8.56 16.17 -5.71
N VAL A 115 -8.37 14.86 -5.84
CA VAL A 115 -9.30 13.99 -6.59
C VAL A 115 -10.67 13.94 -5.89
N ARG A 116 -10.70 13.82 -4.57
CA ARG A 116 -11.94 13.86 -3.79
C ARG A 116 -12.66 15.20 -3.92
N GLU A 117 -11.95 16.31 -3.72
CA GLU A 117 -12.53 17.66 -3.86
C GLU A 117 -13.09 17.89 -5.27
N ALA A 118 -12.37 17.46 -6.31
CA ALA A 118 -12.84 17.58 -7.69
C ALA A 118 -14.12 16.76 -7.96
N ARG A 119 -14.28 15.60 -7.30
CA ARG A 119 -15.48 14.76 -7.41
C ARG A 119 -16.67 15.37 -6.68
N GLU A 120 -16.47 15.80 -5.43
CA GLU A 120 -17.50 16.48 -4.65
C GLU A 120 -18.02 17.74 -5.38
N GLN A 121 -17.13 18.51 -6.02
CA GLN A 121 -17.52 19.66 -6.83
C GLN A 121 -18.31 19.28 -8.09
N LYS A 122 -18.01 18.16 -8.76
CA LYS A 122 -18.76 17.67 -9.91
C LYS A 122 -20.16 17.20 -9.51
N GLU A 123 -20.29 16.56 -8.34
CA GLU A 123 -21.57 16.07 -7.81
C GLU A 123 -22.48 17.22 -7.37
N ASN A 124 -21.94 18.22 -6.66
CA ASN A 124 -22.70 19.40 -6.22
C ASN A 124 -23.18 20.32 -7.36
N ARG A 125 -22.70 20.11 -8.59
CA ARG A 125 -23.09 20.85 -9.79
C ARG A 125 -24.14 20.10 -10.64
N LYS A 126 -24.52 18.88 -10.26
CA LYS A 126 -25.60 18.11 -10.89
C LYS A 126 -26.92 18.34 -10.16
#